data_AF-A0A7K1L9G9-F1
#
_entry.id   AF-A0A7K1L9G9-F1
#
_cell.length_a   1.000
_cell.length_b   1.000
_cell.length_c   1.000
_cell.angle_alpha   90.00
_cell.angle_beta   90.00
_cell.angle_gamma   90.00
#
_symmetry.space_group_name_H-M   'P 1'
#
loop_
_entity.id
_entity.type
_entity.pdbx_description
1 polymer ?
#
loop_
_entity_poly.entity_id
_entity_poly.type
_entity_poly.pdbx_seq_one_letter_code
_entity_poly.pdbx_strand_id
1 'polypeptide(L)'
;MTETTNAPTMTVVGGPAATPSRTHRVITDGATWSGLGGAGAGGFGIEAAKSIMTGAPAGRGWFVLGCLAGLACLGLGGWLRVRASGRTRIGLVVTASDSGRGATRAAALENKAVEYSRRTCSVTVRTRLALSETRPWPAEGVDALADETLAAAGIAERLVSGATRVNVIPTMPLPAGFRFGARIGHTHPREIVVHAVRQGDGDPSYFAAISLREGPLTTEPLTVEPVEAIGGGDESRAALAVDLQNLGADFVQPVRAACREHGIGNLLLLRRHTTGLLDETAETYTAIVEQVCRAWRDAALPAAARTGRHSAFLTGPVAVSIALGARLAHIQPDRWTAFDFDNASSTYTPFPSDSA
;
A
#
# COMPACT_ATOMS: atom_id res chain seq x y z
N MET A 1 -27.26 -18.67 22.71
CA MET A 1 -25.88 -18.33 22.29
C MET A 1 -26.02 -17.23 21.26
N THR A 2 -25.69 -16.00 21.60
CA THR A 2 -25.71 -14.88 20.65
C THR A 2 -24.56 -15.07 19.68
N GLU A 3 -24.87 -15.36 18.41
CA GLU A 3 -23.93 -15.21 17.31
C GLU A 3 -23.48 -13.75 17.28
N THR A 4 -22.37 -13.45 17.96
CA THR A 4 -21.61 -12.24 17.68
C THR A 4 -21.01 -12.44 16.30
N THR A 5 -21.70 -11.96 15.27
CA THR A 5 -21.15 -11.83 13.92
C THR A 5 -19.83 -11.07 14.06
N ASN A 6 -18.72 -11.74 13.76
CA ASN A 6 -17.37 -11.18 13.91
C ASN A 6 -17.13 -10.18 12.77
N ALA A 7 -17.86 -9.06 12.83
CA ALA A 7 -17.90 -8.03 11.80
C ALA A 7 -16.78 -7.01 12.03
N PRO A 8 -16.22 -6.43 10.96
CA PRO A 8 -15.24 -5.37 11.09
C PRO A 8 -15.86 -4.15 11.77
N THR A 9 -15.05 -3.45 12.57
CA THR A 9 -15.42 -2.21 13.24
C THR A 9 -14.61 -1.05 12.70
N MET A 10 -15.28 0.06 12.36
CA MET A 10 -14.63 1.31 11.94
C MET A 10 -14.67 2.34 13.08
N THR A 11 -13.56 3.03 13.30
CA THR A 11 -13.47 4.15 14.24
C THR A 11 -12.68 5.30 13.62
N VAL A 12 -13.23 6.52 13.66
CA VAL A 12 -12.48 7.73 13.31
C VAL A 12 -11.62 8.15 14.50
N VAL A 13 -10.30 8.21 14.30
CA VAL A 13 -9.34 8.52 15.39
C VAL A 13 -8.97 10.00 15.43
N GLY A 14 -9.09 10.71 14.30
CA GLY A 14 -8.75 12.13 14.16
C GLY A 14 -7.40 12.38 13.49
N GLY A 15 -6.94 13.64 13.46
CA GLY A 15 -5.68 14.08 12.84
C GLY A 15 -4.70 14.71 13.83
N PRO A 16 -3.62 15.36 13.37
CA PRO A 16 -2.68 16.07 14.23
C PRO A 16 -3.41 17.17 15.02
N ALA A 17 -3.17 17.19 16.33
CA ALA A 17 -3.79 18.15 17.23
C ALA A 17 -3.11 19.53 17.10
N ALA A 18 -3.51 20.31 16.10
CA ALA A 18 -3.40 21.77 16.10
C ALA A 18 -4.17 22.34 14.90
N THR A 19 -5.22 23.11 15.16
CA THR A 19 -5.72 24.04 14.16
C THR A 19 -4.69 25.16 14.07
N PRO A 20 -3.99 25.37 12.93
CA PRO A 20 -3.06 26.49 12.82
C PRO A 20 -3.82 27.79 13.05
N SER A 21 -3.22 28.72 13.83
CA SER A 21 -3.79 30.05 14.06
C SER A 21 -4.11 30.74 12.73
N ARG A 22 -5.09 31.67 12.72
CA ARG A 22 -5.47 32.41 11.48
C ARG A 22 -4.26 33.03 10.78
N THR A 23 -3.29 33.53 11.54
CA THR A 23 -2.03 34.10 11.04
C THR A 23 -1.15 33.06 10.36
N HIS A 24 -1.01 31.86 10.94
CA HIS A 24 -0.26 30.77 10.32
C HIS A 24 -0.96 30.23 9.07
N ARG A 25 -2.29 30.25 9.03
CA ARG A 25 -3.07 29.87 7.83
C ARG A 25 -2.79 30.83 6.67
N VAL A 26 -2.78 32.15 6.90
CA VAL A 26 -2.44 33.15 5.86
C VAL A 26 -1.01 32.97 5.32
N ILE A 27 -0.05 32.63 6.20
CA ILE A 27 1.35 32.44 5.81
C ILE A 27 1.55 31.15 4.99
N THR A 28 0.78 30.10 5.30
CA THR A 28 0.92 28.77 4.67
C THR A 28 -0.03 28.52 3.51
N ASP A 29 -1.05 29.36 3.31
CA ASP A 29 -2.02 29.20 2.24
C ASP A 29 -1.47 29.77 0.93
N GLY A 30 -1.11 28.86 0.01
CA GLY A 30 -0.57 29.21 -1.30
C GLY A 30 -1.51 30.06 -2.15
N ALA A 31 -2.83 30.04 -1.88
CA ALA A 31 -3.80 30.84 -2.62
C ALA A 31 -3.60 32.36 -2.43
N THR A 32 -3.26 32.79 -1.21
CA THR A 32 -3.03 34.22 -0.91
C THR A 32 -1.77 34.73 -1.59
N TRP A 33 -0.69 33.96 -1.54
CA TRP A 33 0.58 34.29 -2.20
C TRP A 33 0.47 34.29 -3.72
N SER A 34 -0.27 33.33 -4.30
CA SER A 34 -0.54 33.31 -5.74
C SER A 34 -1.42 34.49 -6.18
N GLY A 35 -2.43 34.88 -5.39
CA GLY A 35 -3.28 36.04 -5.69
C GLY A 35 -2.51 37.36 -5.65
N LEU A 36 -1.69 37.56 -4.60
CA LEU A 36 -0.87 38.75 -4.43
C LEU A 36 0.25 38.84 -5.48
N GLY A 37 0.86 37.70 -5.80
CA GLY A 37 1.84 37.58 -6.88
C GLY A 37 1.25 37.83 -8.26
N GLY A 38 0.04 37.35 -8.55
CA GLY A 38 -0.67 37.59 -9.80
C GLY A 38 -1.02 39.07 -10.01
N ALA A 39 -1.52 39.74 -8.95
CA ALA A 39 -1.79 41.18 -8.99
C ALA A 39 -0.50 42.00 -9.19
N GLY A 40 0.58 41.64 -8.49
CA GLY A 40 1.89 42.29 -8.62
C GLY A 40 2.53 42.10 -9.99
N ALA A 41 2.66 40.85 -10.45
CA ALA A 41 3.26 40.53 -11.75
C ALA A 41 2.46 41.14 -12.91
N GLY A 42 1.12 41.11 -12.82
CA GLY A 42 0.25 41.73 -13.82
C GLY A 42 0.34 43.25 -13.84
N GLY A 43 0.18 43.91 -12.68
CA GLY A 43 0.18 45.37 -12.58
C GLY A 43 1.54 45.99 -12.93
N PHE A 44 2.62 45.48 -12.35
CA PHE A 44 3.97 45.99 -12.60
C PHE A 44 4.54 45.53 -13.95
N GLY A 45 4.15 44.35 -14.44
CA GLY A 45 4.58 43.84 -15.75
C GLY A 45 4.06 44.68 -16.92
N ILE A 46 2.80 45.13 -16.84
CA ILE A 46 2.20 46.01 -17.86
C ILE A 46 2.94 47.37 -17.89
N GLU A 47 3.25 47.95 -16.74
CA GLU A 47 3.96 49.24 -16.68
C GLU A 47 5.45 49.12 -17.06
N ALA A 48 6.11 48.00 -16.76
CA ALA A 48 7.45 47.72 -17.26
C ALA A 48 7.48 47.62 -18.79
N ALA A 49 6.52 46.91 -19.39
CA ALA A 49 6.40 46.79 -20.85
C ALA A 49 6.14 48.15 -21.51
N LYS A 50 5.19 48.94 -20.97
CA LYS A 50 4.92 50.31 -21.44
C LYS A 50 6.15 51.22 -21.35
N SER A 51 6.89 51.17 -20.24
CA SER A 51 8.10 51.99 -20.04
C SER A 51 9.21 51.64 -21.04
N ILE A 52 9.33 50.36 -21.42
CA ILE A 52 10.29 49.92 -22.45
C ILE A 52 9.84 50.37 -23.84
N MET A 53 8.56 50.17 -24.18
CA MET A 53 8.01 50.52 -25.49
C MET A 53 8.01 52.04 -25.75
N THR A 54 7.82 52.86 -24.71
CA THR A 54 7.78 54.33 -24.82
C THR A 54 9.14 54.99 -24.59
N GLY A 55 10.19 54.22 -24.30
CA GLY A 55 11.54 54.74 -24.05
C GLY A 55 11.70 55.54 -22.75
N ALA A 56 10.67 55.64 -21.91
CA ALA A 56 10.70 56.42 -20.66
C ALA A 56 11.51 55.68 -19.56
N PRO A 57 12.62 56.24 -19.06
CA PRO A 57 13.48 55.55 -18.09
C PRO A 57 13.00 55.71 -16.64
N ALA A 58 12.16 56.71 -16.36
CA ALA A 58 11.68 56.99 -15.01
C ALA A 58 10.83 55.83 -14.46
N GLY A 59 11.18 55.31 -13.28
CA GLY A 59 10.43 54.24 -12.61
C GLY A 59 10.61 52.83 -13.18
N ARG A 60 11.30 52.66 -14.33
CA ARG A 60 11.47 51.35 -14.99
C ARG A 60 12.06 50.28 -14.08
N GLY A 61 13.11 50.64 -13.34
CA GLY A 61 13.75 49.73 -12.38
C GLY A 61 12.76 49.24 -11.31
N TRP A 62 11.90 50.12 -10.80
CA TRP A 62 10.87 49.78 -9.82
C TRP A 62 9.76 48.92 -10.41
N PHE A 63 9.35 49.16 -11.66
CA PHE A 63 8.37 48.30 -12.34
C PHE A 63 8.91 46.89 -12.60
N VAL A 64 10.16 46.76 -13.05
CA VAL A 64 10.80 45.45 -13.23
C VAL A 64 10.94 44.71 -11.89
N LEU A 65 11.36 45.41 -10.84
CA LEU A 65 11.55 44.83 -9.52
C LEU A 65 10.22 44.40 -8.89
N GLY A 66 9.15 45.18 -9.06
CA GLY A 66 7.79 44.81 -8.65
C GLY A 66 7.25 43.59 -9.42
N CYS A 67 7.54 43.48 -10.72
CA CYS A 67 7.17 42.31 -11.52
C CYS A 67 7.90 41.04 -11.05
N LEU A 68 9.22 41.13 -10.82
CA LEU A 68 10.03 40.02 -10.30
C LEU A 68 9.57 39.59 -8.90
N ALA A 69 9.25 40.54 -8.03
CA ALA A 69 8.69 40.25 -6.71
C ALA A 69 7.32 39.54 -6.82
N GLY A 70 6.46 39.96 -7.76
CA GLY A 70 5.19 39.29 -8.05
C GLY A 70 5.36 37.86 -8.55
N LEU A 71 6.30 37.62 -9.47
CA LEU A 71 6.63 36.28 -9.97
C LEU A 71 7.21 35.38 -8.87
N ALA A 72 8.07 35.92 -8.00
CA ALA A 72 8.59 35.19 -6.85
C ALA A 72 7.46 34.78 -5.88
N CYS A 73 6.48 35.65 -5.64
CA CYS A 73 5.30 35.33 -4.84
C CYS A 73 4.41 34.25 -5.49
N LEU A 74 4.26 34.27 -6.82
CA LEU A 74 3.57 33.21 -7.56
C LEU A 74 4.28 31.86 -7.42
N GLY A 75 5.60 31.84 -7.59
CA GLY A 75 6.44 30.65 -7.40
C GLY A 75 6.35 30.11 -5.98
N LEU A 76 6.43 30.99 -4.97
CA LEU A 76 6.26 30.63 -3.56
C LEU A 76 4.86 30.08 -3.28
N GLY A 77 3.81 30.69 -3.82
CA GLY A 77 2.42 30.22 -3.69
C GLY A 77 2.22 28.85 -4.33
N GLY A 78 2.80 28.61 -5.51
CA GLY A 78 2.82 27.30 -6.17
C GLY A 78 3.53 26.24 -5.33
N TRP A 79 4.72 26.56 -4.82
CA TRP A 79 5.49 25.66 -3.95
C TRP A 79 4.76 25.34 -2.64
N LEU A 80 4.17 26.35 -1.99
CA LEU A 80 3.36 26.18 -0.78
C LEU A 80 2.11 25.33 -1.06
N ARG A 81 1.44 25.52 -2.20
CA ARG A 81 0.27 24.72 -2.60
C ARG A 81 0.65 23.26 -2.87
N VAL A 82 1.78 23.00 -3.53
CA VAL A 82 2.32 21.63 -3.70
C VAL A 82 2.72 21.01 -2.35
N ARG A 83 3.30 21.79 -1.45
CA ARG A 83 3.66 21.34 -0.10
C ARG A 83 2.43 21.07 0.77
N ALA A 84 1.36 21.85 0.59
CA ALA A 84 0.09 21.69 1.30
C ALA A 84 -0.75 20.52 0.75
N SER A 85 -0.81 20.32 -0.57
CA SER A 85 -1.44 19.13 -1.18
C SER A 85 -0.68 17.85 -0.84
N GLY A 86 0.65 17.95 -0.66
CA GLY A 86 1.47 16.89 -0.09
C GLY A 86 1.11 16.52 1.37
N ARG A 87 0.33 17.34 2.07
CA ARG A 87 -0.09 17.14 3.49
C ARG A 87 -1.56 16.74 3.66
N THR A 88 -2.41 16.83 2.64
CA THR A 88 -3.80 16.35 2.66
C THR A 88 -3.84 14.86 2.38
N ARG A 89 -3.51 14.06 3.39
CA ARG A 89 -3.41 12.60 3.30
C ARG A 89 -4.45 11.95 4.18
N ILE A 90 -5.10 10.92 3.66
CA ILE A 90 -5.95 10.02 4.46
C ILE A 90 -5.08 8.87 4.94
N GLY A 91 -5.14 8.57 6.23
CA GLY A 91 -4.53 7.39 6.82
C GLY A 91 -5.61 6.39 7.22
N LEU A 92 -5.53 5.17 6.70
CA LEU A 92 -6.36 4.04 7.07
C LEU A 92 -5.47 3.00 7.77
N VAL A 93 -5.65 2.83 9.08
CA VAL A 93 -5.02 1.73 9.81
C VAL A 93 -5.96 0.53 9.72
N VAL A 94 -5.49 -0.54 9.09
CA VAL A 94 -6.30 -1.72 8.81
C VAL A 94 -5.73 -2.91 9.56
N THR A 95 -6.51 -3.42 10.52
CA THR A 95 -6.07 -4.47 11.42
C THR A 95 -6.94 -5.70 11.27
N ALA A 96 -6.30 -6.85 10.98
CA ALA A 96 -6.89 -8.16 11.23
C ALA A 96 -6.02 -8.86 12.29
N SER A 97 -6.41 -8.75 13.56
CA SER A 97 -5.60 -9.23 14.67
C SER A 97 -5.72 -10.73 14.83
N ASP A 98 -4.63 -11.47 14.59
CA ASP A 98 -4.49 -12.88 14.94
C ASP A 98 -4.09 -13.00 16.42
N SER A 99 -5.06 -13.33 17.30
CA SER A 99 -4.81 -13.53 18.72
C SER A 99 -3.91 -14.72 19.02
N GLY A 100 -3.89 -15.74 18.14
CA GLY A 100 -3.00 -16.90 18.23
C GLY A 100 -1.52 -16.56 18.06
N ARG A 101 -1.21 -15.45 17.37
CA ARG A 101 0.15 -14.87 17.29
C ARG A 101 0.47 -13.87 18.40
N GLY A 102 -0.43 -13.70 19.37
CA GLY A 102 -0.26 -12.85 20.55
C GLY A 102 -1.03 -11.53 20.47
N ALA A 103 -2.13 -11.45 21.23
CA ALA A 103 -2.99 -10.26 21.30
C ALA A 103 -2.25 -8.96 21.69
N THR A 104 -1.29 -9.04 22.62
CA THR A 104 -0.49 -7.90 23.06
C THR A 104 0.37 -7.32 21.92
N ARG A 105 0.95 -8.19 21.09
CA ARG A 105 1.76 -7.78 19.95
C ARG A 105 0.89 -7.14 18.87
N ALA A 106 -0.27 -7.73 18.58
CA ALA A 106 -1.22 -7.16 17.63
C ALA A 106 -1.69 -5.76 18.06
N ALA A 107 -2.03 -5.57 19.34
CA ALA A 107 -2.42 -4.28 19.89
C ALA A 107 -1.27 -3.25 19.85
N ALA A 108 -0.04 -3.66 20.14
CA ALA A 108 1.13 -2.78 20.04
C ALA A 108 1.39 -2.30 18.60
N LEU A 109 1.29 -3.21 17.61
CA LEU A 109 1.43 -2.86 16.19
C LEU A 109 0.32 -1.91 15.72
N GLU A 110 -0.92 -2.15 16.12
CA GLU A 110 -2.06 -1.28 15.83
C GLU A 110 -1.85 0.12 16.43
N ASN A 111 -1.48 0.21 17.71
CA ASN A 111 -1.23 1.49 18.38
C ASN A 111 -0.10 2.29 17.71
N LYS A 112 1.00 1.62 17.34
CA LYS A 112 2.14 2.23 16.64
C LYS A 112 1.72 2.74 15.24
N ALA A 113 0.89 1.98 14.52
CA ALA A 113 0.32 2.39 13.23
C ALA A 113 -0.59 3.61 13.35
N VAL A 114 -1.46 3.63 14.38
CA VAL A 114 -2.34 4.77 14.67
C VAL A 114 -1.53 6.00 15.03
N GLU A 115 -0.53 5.89 15.88
CA GLU A 115 0.34 7.00 16.27
C GLU A 115 1.06 7.60 15.06
N TYR A 116 1.67 6.76 14.22
CA TYR A 116 2.31 7.19 12.99
C TYR A 116 1.31 7.87 12.03
N SER A 117 0.13 7.28 11.85
CA SER A 117 -0.91 7.82 10.97
C SER A 117 -1.38 9.20 11.43
N ARG A 118 -1.65 9.38 12.73
CA ARG A 118 -2.07 10.67 13.30
C ARG A 118 -1.02 11.76 13.16
N ARG A 119 0.27 11.41 13.13
CA ARG A 119 1.36 12.37 12.92
C ARG A 119 1.54 12.78 11.46
N THR A 120 1.16 11.92 10.52
CA THR A 120 1.52 12.05 9.09
C THR A 120 0.32 12.31 8.16
N CYS A 121 -0.90 12.07 8.63
CA CYS A 121 -2.15 12.17 7.86
C CYS A 121 -3.10 13.22 8.45
N SER A 122 -3.94 13.83 7.62
CA SER A 122 -4.92 14.84 8.05
C SER A 122 -6.11 14.21 8.78
N VAL A 123 -6.52 13.03 8.33
CA VAL A 123 -7.57 12.23 8.94
C VAL A 123 -7.06 10.79 9.04
N THR A 124 -7.13 10.24 10.24
CA THR A 124 -6.89 8.82 10.50
C THR A 124 -8.21 8.12 10.79
N VAL A 125 -8.51 7.10 10.00
CA VAL A 125 -9.58 6.14 10.26
C VAL A 125 -8.94 4.79 10.55
N ARG A 126 -9.57 4.04 11.44
CA ARG A 126 -9.13 2.71 11.84
C ARG A 126 -10.23 1.72 11.52
N THR A 127 -9.90 0.63 10.83
CA THR A 127 -10.77 -0.52 10.60
C THR A 127 -10.15 -1.75 11.25
N ARG A 128 -10.95 -2.49 12.02
CA ARG A 128 -10.45 -3.62 12.82
C ARG A 128 -11.36 -4.83 12.71
N LEU A 129 -10.74 -5.99 12.50
CA LEU A 129 -11.31 -7.31 12.60
C LEU A 129 -10.49 -8.13 13.60
N ALA A 130 -11.14 -8.87 14.49
CA ALA A 130 -10.48 -9.92 15.27
C ALA A 130 -10.59 -11.23 14.48
N LEU A 131 -9.46 -11.82 14.08
CA LEU A 131 -9.48 -13.14 13.44
C LEU A 131 -9.83 -14.21 14.48
N SER A 132 -10.51 -15.27 14.05
CA SER A 132 -10.83 -16.39 14.93
C SER A 132 -9.54 -17.01 15.50
N GLU A 133 -9.59 -17.44 16.76
CA GLU A 133 -8.52 -18.22 17.40
C GLU A 133 -8.34 -19.58 16.72
N THR A 134 -9.43 -20.13 16.19
CA THR A 134 -9.41 -21.36 15.41
C THR A 134 -9.11 -21.05 13.95
N ARG A 135 -8.01 -21.61 13.44
CA ARG A 135 -7.73 -21.70 12.00
C ARG A 135 -8.48 -22.89 11.42
N PRO A 136 -8.87 -22.84 10.14
CA PRO A 136 -8.71 -21.75 9.16
C PRO A 136 -9.61 -20.54 9.47
N TRP A 137 -9.17 -19.33 9.10
CA TRP A 137 -10.01 -18.14 9.26
C TRP A 137 -11.12 -18.11 8.19
N PRO A 138 -12.31 -17.57 8.50
CA PRO A 138 -13.35 -17.35 7.50
C PRO A 138 -12.93 -16.23 6.53
N ALA A 139 -13.11 -16.45 5.22
CA ALA A 139 -12.80 -15.45 4.20
C ALA A 139 -13.74 -14.24 4.29
N GLU A 140 -14.99 -14.47 4.68
CA GLU A 140 -16.04 -13.45 4.77
C GLU A 140 -15.64 -12.30 5.69
N GLY A 141 -14.91 -12.59 6.77
CA GLY A 141 -14.41 -11.56 7.68
C GLY A 141 -13.38 -10.64 7.02
N VAL A 142 -12.42 -11.21 6.28
CA VAL A 142 -11.38 -10.44 5.58
C VAL A 142 -11.97 -9.67 4.40
N ASP A 143 -12.93 -10.25 3.69
CA ASP A 143 -13.67 -9.58 2.62
C ASP A 143 -14.49 -8.41 3.16
N ALA A 144 -15.20 -8.61 4.28
CA ALA A 144 -15.92 -7.53 4.96
C ALA A 144 -14.96 -6.42 5.44
N LEU A 145 -13.77 -6.77 5.94
CA LEU A 145 -12.75 -5.78 6.33
C LEU A 145 -12.28 -4.94 5.14
N ALA A 146 -12.13 -5.55 3.97
CA ALA A 146 -11.80 -4.83 2.73
C ALA A 146 -12.94 -3.89 2.30
N ASP A 147 -14.18 -4.36 2.32
CA ASP A 147 -15.35 -3.56 1.97
C ASP A 147 -15.52 -2.37 2.95
N GLU A 148 -15.35 -2.59 4.26
CA GLU A 148 -15.35 -1.53 5.29
C GLU A 148 -14.20 -0.53 5.08
N THR A 149 -13.03 -1.00 4.64
CA THR A 149 -11.89 -0.12 4.35
C THR A 149 -12.15 0.79 3.15
N LEU A 150 -12.82 0.28 2.10
CA LEU A 150 -13.22 1.10 0.96
C LEU A 150 -14.31 2.10 1.34
N ALA A 151 -15.27 1.71 2.19
CA ALA A 151 -16.26 2.62 2.75
C ALA A 151 -15.59 3.73 3.58
N ALA A 152 -14.63 3.38 4.43
CA ALA A 152 -13.84 4.31 5.23
C ALA A 152 -13.04 5.28 4.35
N ALA A 153 -12.45 4.80 3.26
CA ALA A 153 -11.76 5.64 2.27
C ALA A 153 -12.72 6.69 1.68
N GLY A 154 -13.90 6.25 1.22
CA GLY A 154 -14.92 7.15 0.66
C GLY A 154 -15.43 8.20 1.66
N ILE A 155 -15.59 7.85 2.93
CA ILE A 155 -15.95 8.80 4.00
C ILE A 155 -14.81 9.80 4.23
N ALA A 156 -13.58 9.31 4.38
CA ALA A 156 -12.42 10.15 4.65
C ALA A 156 -12.12 11.14 3.50
N GLU A 157 -12.40 10.77 2.26
CA GLU A 157 -12.29 11.68 1.11
C GLU A 157 -13.26 12.85 1.17
N ARG A 158 -14.48 12.64 1.69
CA ARG A 158 -15.44 13.72 1.92
C ARG A 158 -14.96 14.67 3.03
N LEU A 159 -14.19 14.17 3.99
CA LEU A 159 -13.64 14.94 5.11
C LEU A 159 -12.36 15.71 4.74
N VAL A 160 -11.62 15.25 3.73
CA VAL A 160 -10.34 15.86 3.30
C VAL A 160 -10.44 16.28 1.84
N SER A 161 -10.93 17.51 1.61
CA SER A 161 -11.02 18.06 0.25
C SER A 161 -9.65 18.08 -0.43
N GLY A 162 -9.53 17.43 -1.59
CA GLY A 162 -8.29 17.38 -2.36
C GLY A 162 -7.30 16.29 -1.93
N ALA A 163 -7.73 15.31 -1.11
CA ALA A 163 -6.92 14.10 -0.88
C ALA A 163 -6.63 13.41 -2.22
N THR A 164 -5.35 13.28 -2.56
CA THR A 164 -4.90 12.62 -3.80
C THR A 164 -4.62 11.14 -3.61
N ARG A 165 -4.42 10.70 -2.36
CA ARG A 165 -4.01 9.34 -2.01
C ARG A 165 -4.54 8.87 -0.66
N VAL A 166 -4.76 7.57 -0.57
CA VAL A 166 -5.15 6.83 0.65
C VAL A 166 -3.95 6.01 1.13
N ASN A 167 -3.51 6.21 2.36
CA ASN A 167 -2.40 5.45 2.95
C ASN A 167 -2.97 4.31 3.79
N VAL A 168 -2.73 3.06 3.40
CA VAL A 168 -3.15 1.87 4.14
C VAL A 168 -1.98 1.36 4.97
N ILE A 169 -2.16 1.22 6.28
CA ILE A 169 -1.18 0.65 7.19
C ILE A 169 -1.72 -0.69 7.71
N PRO A 170 -1.29 -1.83 7.13
CA PRO A 170 -1.80 -3.14 7.46
C PRO A 170 -1.09 -3.73 8.68
N THR A 171 -1.85 -4.38 9.56
CA THR A 171 -1.30 -5.14 10.70
C THR A 171 -1.84 -6.58 10.75
N MET A 172 -2.15 -7.15 9.58
CA MET A 172 -2.71 -8.49 9.39
C MET A 172 -1.64 -9.53 8.98
N PRO A 173 -1.90 -10.83 9.14
CA PRO A 173 -1.04 -11.90 8.61
C PRO A 173 -0.96 -11.90 7.07
N LEU A 174 0.05 -12.57 6.50
CA LEU A 174 0.29 -12.59 5.05
C LEU A 174 -0.92 -13.11 4.24
N PRO A 175 -1.53 -14.26 4.55
CA PRO A 175 -2.66 -14.76 3.74
C PRO A 175 -3.89 -13.85 3.77
N ALA A 176 -4.18 -13.27 4.94
CA ALA A 176 -5.22 -12.26 5.08
C ALA A 176 -4.88 -11.01 4.25
N GLY A 177 -3.62 -10.58 4.24
CA GLY A 177 -3.12 -9.49 3.40
C GLY A 177 -3.33 -9.76 1.91
N PHE A 178 -3.00 -10.96 1.43
CA PHE A 178 -3.20 -11.35 0.03
C PHE A 178 -4.69 -11.26 -0.36
N ARG A 179 -5.59 -11.87 0.42
CA ARG A 179 -7.04 -11.83 0.14
C ARG A 179 -7.60 -10.41 0.22
N PHE A 180 -7.22 -9.66 1.24
CA PHE A 180 -7.58 -8.24 1.39
C PHE A 180 -7.14 -7.44 0.16
N GLY A 181 -5.91 -7.62 -0.29
CA GLY A 181 -5.37 -7.02 -1.51
C GLY A 181 -6.18 -7.36 -2.75
N ALA A 182 -6.53 -8.64 -2.93
CA ALA A 182 -7.37 -9.09 -4.04
C ALA A 182 -8.71 -8.35 -4.07
N ARG A 183 -9.28 -8.05 -2.90
CA ARG A 183 -10.56 -7.34 -2.80
C ARG A 183 -10.45 -5.83 -3.07
N ILE A 184 -9.32 -5.18 -2.73
CA ILE A 184 -9.16 -3.72 -2.87
C ILE A 184 -8.40 -3.25 -4.12
N GLY A 185 -7.75 -4.15 -4.86
CA GLY A 185 -6.72 -3.79 -5.84
C GLY A 185 -7.14 -2.85 -6.97
N HIS A 186 -8.43 -2.81 -7.33
CA HIS A 186 -8.94 -2.02 -8.46
C HIS A 186 -10.23 -1.25 -8.17
N THR A 187 -10.67 -1.24 -6.91
CA THR A 187 -12.00 -0.73 -6.54
C THR A 187 -12.02 0.75 -6.20
N HIS A 188 -10.85 1.40 -6.10
CA HIS A 188 -10.76 2.77 -5.62
C HIS A 188 -10.27 3.77 -6.70
N PRO A 189 -10.97 4.89 -6.93
CA PRO A 189 -10.60 5.88 -7.96
C PRO A 189 -9.30 6.64 -7.64
N ARG A 190 -8.90 6.69 -6.37
CA ARG A 190 -7.62 7.28 -5.90
C ARG A 190 -6.50 6.27 -5.82
N GLU A 191 -5.27 6.77 -5.71
CA GLU A 191 -4.11 5.94 -5.42
C GLU A 191 -4.19 5.40 -3.99
N ILE A 192 -4.10 4.08 -3.83
CA ILE A 192 -3.90 3.43 -2.53
C ILE A 192 -2.42 3.10 -2.40
N VAL A 193 -1.79 3.65 -1.37
CA VAL A 193 -0.39 3.39 -1.02
C VAL A 193 -0.37 2.55 0.25
N VAL A 194 0.19 1.35 0.17
CA VAL A 194 0.37 0.46 1.30
C VAL A 194 1.70 0.76 1.98
N HIS A 195 1.66 0.90 3.30
CA HIS A 195 2.83 1.15 4.14
C HIS A 195 3.37 -0.16 4.72
N ALA A 196 4.68 -0.21 4.95
CA ALA A 196 5.34 -1.31 5.63
C ALA A 196 6.00 -0.81 6.93
N VAL A 197 6.10 -1.72 7.90
CA VAL A 197 6.85 -1.49 9.15
C VAL A 197 8.33 -1.51 8.83
N ARG A 198 9.10 -0.57 9.41
CA ARG A 198 10.57 -0.62 9.34
C ARG A 198 11.14 -1.74 10.21
N GLN A 199 12.08 -2.49 9.65
CA GLN A 199 12.94 -3.47 10.28
C GLN A 199 13.77 -2.80 11.39
N GLY A 200 14.00 -3.52 12.48
CA GLY A 200 14.80 -3.01 13.61
C GLY A 200 14.21 -1.80 14.34
N ASP A 201 12.90 -1.58 14.28
CA ASP A 201 12.22 -0.44 14.92
C ASP A 201 12.67 0.95 14.43
N GLY A 202 13.03 1.08 13.15
CA GLY A 202 13.47 2.35 12.56
C GLY A 202 12.50 3.53 12.74
N ASP A 203 13.02 4.77 12.67
CA ASP A 203 12.25 6.02 12.79
C ASP A 203 12.30 6.80 11.45
N PRO A 204 11.14 7.11 10.82
CA PRO A 204 9.78 6.80 11.24
C PRO A 204 9.45 5.31 11.16
N SER A 205 8.59 4.83 12.06
CA SER A 205 8.19 3.42 12.21
C SER A 205 7.61 2.76 10.96
N TYR A 206 7.08 3.56 10.04
CA TYR A 206 6.48 3.10 8.79
C TYR A 206 6.97 3.96 7.63
N PHE A 207 6.97 3.35 6.45
CA PHE A 207 7.25 4.03 5.19
C PHE A 207 6.24 3.62 4.12
N ALA A 208 6.02 4.52 3.16
CA ALA A 208 5.20 4.23 1.98
C ALA A 208 5.93 3.19 1.12
N ALA A 209 5.45 1.96 1.14
CA ALA A 209 6.17 0.82 0.59
C ALA A 209 5.76 0.53 -0.85
N ILE A 210 4.47 0.61 -1.20
CA ILE A 210 4.04 0.28 -2.55
C ILE A 210 2.70 0.91 -2.90
N SER A 211 2.55 1.33 -4.15
CA SER A 211 1.25 1.71 -4.72
C SER A 211 0.53 0.47 -5.25
N LEU A 212 -0.78 0.38 -5.02
CA LEU A 212 -1.60 -0.67 -5.65
C LEU A 212 -1.83 -0.41 -7.15
N ARG A 213 -1.29 0.67 -7.73
CA ARG A 213 -1.29 0.96 -9.17
C ARG A 213 0.00 0.53 -9.84
N GLU A 214 -0.11 0.05 -11.08
CA GLU A 214 0.98 -0.60 -11.80
C GLU A 214 2.13 0.39 -11.95
N GLY A 215 3.33 -0.07 -11.65
CA GLY A 215 4.55 0.70 -11.74
C GLY A 215 5.45 0.18 -12.86
N PRO A 216 6.38 1.01 -13.36
CA PRO A 216 7.42 0.50 -14.24
C PRO A 216 8.32 -0.48 -13.47
N LEU A 217 8.65 -1.62 -14.09
CA LEU A 217 9.69 -2.49 -13.58
C LEU A 217 11.06 -1.85 -13.82
N THR A 218 11.73 -1.45 -12.74
CA THR A 218 13.01 -0.72 -12.79
C THR A 218 14.23 -1.61 -12.57
N THR A 219 14.05 -2.73 -11.87
CA THR A 219 15.10 -3.69 -11.55
C THR A 219 14.49 -5.07 -11.28
N GLU A 220 15.32 -6.11 -11.25
CA GLU A 220 14.92 -7.50 -11.08
C GLU A 220 15.60 -8.07 -9.82
N PRO A 221 15.02 -7.90 -8.63
CA PRO A 221 15.65 -8.30 -7.37
C PRO A 221 15.54 -9.81 -7.05
N LEU A 222 14.77 -10.57 -7.83
CA LEU A 222 14.48 -11.99 -7.60
C LEU A 222 15.06 -12.89 -8.69
N THR A 223 15.58 -14.04 -8.29
CA THR A 223 15.78 -15.20 -9.17
C THR A 223 14.42 -15.87 -9.40
N VAL A 224 14.06 -16.05 -10.66
CA VAL A 224 12.89 -16.84 -11.07
C VAL A 224 13.36 -18.24 -11.43
N GLU A 225 12.95 -19.23 -10.65
CA GLU A 225 13.23 -20.63 -10.97
C GLU A 225 12.33 -21.12 -12.12
N PRO A 226 12.78 -22.10 -12.92
CA PRO A 226 11.91 -22.78 -13.86
C PRO A 226 10.67 -23.37 -13.15
N VAL A 227 9.54 -23.43 -13.85
CA VAL A 227 8.33 -24.08 -13.33
C VAL A 227 8.66 -25.54 -13.00
N GLU A 228 8.46 -25.91 -11.74
CA GLU A 228 8.65 -27.26 -11.24
C GLU A 228 7.34 -28.05 -11.34
N ALA A 229 7.39 -29.22 -11.95
CA ALA A 229 6.28 -30.17 -11.94
C ALA A 229 6.33 -31.03 -10.67
N ILE A 230 5.24 -31.06 -9.91
CA ILE A 230 5.11 -31.83 -8.68
C ILE A 230 4.44 -33.16 -9.00
N GLY A 231 5.18 -34.26 -8.84
CA GLY A 231 4.68 -35.61 -9.12
C GLY A 231 3.40 -35.94 -8.33
N GLY A 232 2.38 -36.42 -9.04
CA GLY A 232 1.08 -36.79 -8.45
C GLY A 232 0.13 -35.62 -8.16
N GLY A 233 0.53 -34.37 -8.44
CA GLY A 233 -0.34 -33.21 -8.34
C GLY A 233 -1.24 -33.03 -9.57
N ASP A 234 -2.33 -32.27 -9.40
CA ASP A 234 -3.24 -31.89 -10.48
C ASP A 234 -2.60 -30.81 -11.37
N GLU A 235 -2.46 -31.10 -12.66
CA GLU A 235 -1.88 -30.19 -13.66
C GLU A 235 -2.71 -28.91 -13.87
N SER A 236 -3.97 -28.88 -13.43
CA SER A 236 -4.81 -27.68 -13.43
C SER A 236 -4.57 -26.76 -12.23
N ARG A 237 -3.73 -27.18 -11.28
CA ARG A 237 -3.38 -26.41 -10.08
C ARG A 237 -1.95 -25.90 -10.15
N ALA A 238 -1.76 -24.62 -9.83
CA ALA A 238 -0.45 -23.99 -9.82
C ALA A 238 -0.20 -23.17 -8.55
N ALA A 239 1.02 -23.25 -8.02
CA ALA A 239 1.48 -22.47 -6.89
C ALA A 239 2.49 -21.41 -7.33
N LEU A 240 2.38 -20.24 -6.73
CA LEU A 240 3.37 -19.19 -6.69
C LEU A 240 4.01 -19.20 -5.30
N ALA A 241 5.32 -19.40 -5.23
CA ALA A 241 6.09 -19.32 -3.99
C ALA A 241 7.12 -18.19 -4.07
N VAL A 242 7.09 -17.27 -3.11
CA VAL A 242 8.00 -16.11 -3.08
C VAL A 242 8.72 -16.05 -1.75
N ASP A 243 10.03 -16.29 -1.76
CA ASP A 243 10.90 -16.20 -0.59
C ASP A 243 11.62 -14.84 -0.52
N LEU A 244 11.04 -13.90 0.23
CA LEU A 244 11.65 -12.58 0.45
C LEU A 244 12.51 -12.53 1.72
N GLN A 245 12.46 -13.58 2.54
CA GLN A 245 13.25 -13.68 3.76
C GLN A 245 14.55 -14.47 3.59
N ASN A 246 14.80 -15.03 2.40
CA ASN A 246 15.96 -15.88 2.11
C ASN A 246 16.06 -17.09 3.04
N LEU A 247 14.93 -17.71 3.35
CA LEU A 247 14.87 -18.93 4.15
C LEU A 247 15.42 -20.14 3.38
N GLY A 248 15.43 -20.08 2.04
CA GLY A 248 16.05 -21.12 1.22
C GLY A 248 15.37 -22.47 1.43
N ALA A 249 16.12 -23.49 1.84
CA ALA A 249 15.58 -24.85 2.05
C ALA A 249 14.44 -24.89 3.09
N ASP A 250 14.51 -24.03 4.12
CA ASP A 250 13.51 -23.96 5.19
C ASP A 250 12.17 -23.39 4.71
N PHE A 251 12.15 -22.75 3.53
CA PHE A 251 10.92 -22.36 2.85
C PHE A 251 10.53 -23.34 1.74
N VAL A 252 11.49 -23.71 0.89
CA VAL A 252 11.22 -24.52 -0.30
C VAL A 252 10.74 -25.93 0.04
N GLN A 253 11.31 -26.58 1.05
CA GLN A 253 10.94 -27.96 1.40
C GLN A 253 9.51 -28.03 1.97
N PRO A 254 9.10 -27.18 2.93
CA PRO A 254 7.71 -27.14 3.36
C PRO A 254 6.72 -26.76 2.25
N VAL A 255 7.09 -25.86 1.33
CA VAL A 255 6.24 -25.53 0.17
C VAL A 255 6.03 -26.75 -0.72
N ARG A 256 7.08 -27.49 -1.07
CA ARG A 256 6.95 -28.72 -1.87
C ARG A 256 6.17 -29.81 -1.15
N ALA A 257 6.29 -29.90 0.17
CA ALA A 257 5.48 -30.82 0.97
C ALA A 257 3.99 -30.42 0.89
N ALA A 258 3.67 -29.15 1.08
CA ALA A 258 2.31 -28.62 0.96
C ALA A 258 1.75 -28.81 -0.46
N CYS A 259 2.54 -28.58 -1.52
CA CYS A 259 2.10 -28.84 -2.89
C CYS A 259 1.70 -30.30 -3.09
N ARG A 260 2.46 -31.26 -2.54
CA ARG A 260 2.11 -32.69 -2.60
C ARG A 260 0.86 -33.01 -1.78
N GLU A 261 0.78 -32.50 -0.55
CA GLU A 261 -0.35 -32.71 0.35
C GLU A 261 -1.66 -32.17 -0.23
N HIS A 262 -1.62 -30.99 -0.84
CA HIS A 262 -2.78 -30.33 -1.42
C HIS A 262 -2.96 -30.61 -2.91
N GLY A 263 -2.22 -31.56 -3.50
CA GLY A 263 -2.39 -31.99 -4.90
C GLY A 263 -2.13 -30.89 -5.93
N ILE A 264 -1.20 -29.98 -5.69
CA ILE A 264 -0.80 -28.91 -6.62
C ILE A 264 0.26 -29.45 -7.58
N GLY A 265 -0.01 -29.44 -8.89
CA GLY A 265 0.87 -30.03 -9.91
C GLY A 265 2.00 -29.14 -10.43
N ASN A 266 1.89 -27.81 -10.31
CA ASN A 266 2.89 -26.88 -10.85
C ASN A 266 3.35 -25.89 -9.78
N LEU A 267 4.65 -25.61 -9.68
CA LEU A 267 5.21 -24.65 -8.74
C LEU A 267 6.14 -23.66 -9.45
N LEU A 268 5.82 -22.37 -9.37
CA LEU A 268 6.71 -21.28 -9.73
C LEU A 268 7.34 -20.70 -8.46
N LEU A 269 8.66 -20.82 -8.34
CA LEU A 269 9.42 -20.37 -7.18
C LEU A 269 10.24 -19.12 -7.54
N LEU A 270 10.14 -18.08 -6.72
CA LEU A 270 10.97 -16.88 -6.78
C LEU A 270 11.70 -16.68 -5.46
N ARG A 271 12.99 -16.34 -5.54
CA ARG A 271 13.86 -16.14 -4.37
C ARG A 271 14.69 -14.87 -4.56
N ARG A 272 15.06 -14.16 -3.50
CA ARG A 272 15.90 -12.97 -3.67
C ARG A 272 17.33 -13.33 -4.08
N HIS A 273 17.96 -12.40 -4.81
CA HIS A 273 19.40 -12.48 -5.13
C HIS A 273 20.30 -12.20 -3.93
N THR A 274 19.91 -11.21 -3.11
CA THR A 274 20.76 -10.67 -2.05
C THR A 274 20.43 -11.30 -0.72
N THR A 275 21.47 -11.67 0.04
CA THR A 275 21.33 -12.06 1.44
C THR A 275 21.12 -10.83 2.33
N GLY A 276 20.54 -11.03 3.51
CA GLY A 276 20.30 -9.95 4.47
C GLY A 276 18.93 -9.27 4.33
N LEU A 277 18.83 -8.09 4.94
CA LEU A 277 17.60 -7.31 5.03
C LEU A 277 17.12 -6.81 3.65
N LEU A 278 15.84 -6.47 3.55
CA LEU A 278 15.26 -5.88 2.34
C LEU A 278 15.45 -4.37 2.40
N ASP A 279 15.85 -3.75 1.29
CA ASP A 279 15.89 -2.30 1.21
C ASP A 279 14.49 -1.72 1.41
N GLU A 280 14.35 -0.81 2.37
CA GLU A 280 13.08 -0.24 2.83
C GLU A 280 12.64 0.96 1.98
N THR A 281 12.49 0.73 0.67
CA THR A 281 12.16 1.75 -0.32
C THR A 281 10.98 1.34 -1.19
N ALA A 282 10.29 2.33 -1.75
CA ALA A 282 9.14 2.08 -2.62
C ALA A 282 9.58 1.41 -3.93
N GLU A 283 10.76 1.78 -4.42
CA GLU A 283 11.37 1.26 -5.63
C GLU A 283 11.62 -0.25 -5.50
N THR A 284 12.20 -0.70 -4.38
CA THR A 284 12.48 -2.13 -4.14
C THR A 284 11.20 -2.95 -4.07
N TYR A 285 10.20 -2.48 -3.32
CA TYR A 285 8.94 -3.20 -3.16
C TYR A 285 8.15 -3.25 -4.47
N THR A 286 8.13 -2.14 -5.23
CA THR A 286 7.52 -2.09 -6.56
C THR A 286 8.21 -3.06 -7.51
N ALA A 287 9.55 -3.05 -7.57
CA ALA A 287 10.31 -3.96 -8.42
C ALA A 287 10.04 -5.44 -8.10
N ILE A 288 9.96 -5.80 -6.80
CA ILE A 288 9.59 -7.15 -6.36
C ILE A 288 8.22 -7.55 -6.92
N VAL A 289 7.19 -6.72 -6.70
CA VAL A 289 5.82 -7.03 -7.11
C VAL A 289 5.67 -7.11 -8.62
N GLU A 290 6.23 -6.15 -9.35
CA GLU A 290 6.17 -6.12 -10.81
C GLU A 290 6.93 -7.32 -11.42
N GLN A 291 8.08 -7.69 -10.85
CA GLN A 291 8.82 -8.87 -11.30
C GLN A 291 8.04 -10.16 -11.05
N VAL A 292 7.45 -10.33 -9.86
CA VAL A 292 6.60 -11.50 -9.54
C VAL A 292 5.41 -11.58 -10.48
N CYS A 293 4.73 -10.46 -10.73
CA CYS A 293 3.55 -10.43 -11.61
C CYS A 293 3.92 -10.76 -13.07
N ARG A 294 5.04 -10.23 -13.56
CA ARG A 294 5.57 -10.56 -14.89
C ARG A 294 5.98 -12.02 -14.96
N ALA A 295 6.74 -12.53 -14.00
CA ALA A 295 7.17 -13.93 -13.95
C ALA A 295 5.97 -14.88 -13.93
N TRP A 296 4.93 -14.58 -13.14
CA TRP A 296 3.69 -15.36 -13.15
C TRP A 296 3.02 -15.33 -14.53
N ARG A 297 2.92 -14.16 -15.16
CA ARG A 297 2.34 -14.01 -16.49
C ARG A 297 3.12 -14.74 -17.58
N ASP A 298 4.44 -14.80 -17.47
CA ASP A 298 5.31 -15.34 -18.51
C ASP A 298 5.71 -16.81 -18.28
N ALA A 299 5.42 -17.37 -17.10
CA ALA A 299 5.76 -18.75 -16.74
C ALA A 299 5.21 -19.78 -17.75
N ALA A 300 5.99 -20.82 -18.07
CA ALA A 300 5.55 -21.90 -18.95
C ALA A 300 4.57 -22.87 -18.26
N LEU A 301 3.47 -22.36 -17.72
CA LEU A 301 2.40 -23.15 -17.10
C LEU A 301 1.50 -23.79 -18.16
N PRO A 302 1.03 -25.03 -17.96
CA PRO A 302 0.02 -25.66 -18.81
C PRO A 302 -1.24 -24.80 -18.93
N ALA A 303 -1.96 -24.90 -20.05
CA ALA A 303 -3.19 -24.12 -20.28
C ALA A 303 -4.26 -24.38 -19.19
N ALA A 304 -4.33 -25.62 -18.69
CA ALA A 304 -5.20 -25.99 -17.57
C ALA A 304 -4.82 -25.24 -16.28
N ALA A 305 -3.53 -25.20 -15.93
CA ALA A 305 -3.02 -24.46 -14.78
C ALA A 305 -3.31 -22.96 -14.86
N ARG A 306 -3.27 -22.36 -16.05
CA ARG A 306 -3.54 -20.92 -16.25
C ARG A 306 -4.96 -20.50 -15.90
N THR A 307 -5.92 -21.42 -16.02
CA THR A 307 -7.34 -21.13 -15.85
C THR A 307 -7.97 -21.85 -14.66
N GLY A 308 -7.22 -22.73 -13.98
CA GLY A 308 -7.65 -23.51 -12.84
C GLY A 308 -7.52 -22.79 -11.50
N ARG A 309 -7.02 -23.50 -10.49
CA ARG A 309 -6.87 -22.99 -9.11
C ARG A 309 -5.41 -22.64 -8.83
N HIS A 310 -5.22 -21.53 -8.12
CA HIS A 310 -3.90 -21.00 -7.82
C HIS A 310 -3.64 -21.00 -6.31
N SER A 311 -2.37 -21.10 -5.95
CA SER A 311 -1.93 -21.07 -4.56
C SER A 311 -0.79 -20.07 -4.38
N ALA A 312 -0.75 -19.40 -3.23
CA ALA A 312 0.30 -18.44 -2.90
C ALA A 312 1.00 -18.81 -1.59
N PHE A 313 2.31 -19.01 -1.65
CA PHE A 313 3.19 -19.20 -0.49
C PHE A 313 4.13 -18.00 -0.41
N LEU A 314 4.05 -17.21 0.66
CA LEU A 314 4.76 -15.93 0.73
C LEU A 314 5.53 -15.84 2.04
N THR A 315 6.76 -15.33 1.97
CA THR A 315 7.50 -14.83 3.14
C THR A 315 7.80 -13.35 2.97
N GLY A 316 7.96 -12.64 4.10
CA GLY A 316 8.37 -11.24 4.09
C GLY A 316 7.25 -10.23 4.42
N PRO A 317 7.31 -9.00 3.88
CA PRO A 317 6.43 -7.91 4.29
C PRO A 317 4.97 -8.06 3.81
N VAL A 318 4.02 -7.78 4.70
CA VAL A 318 2.57 -7.80 4.41
C VAL A 318 2.18 -6.85 3.27
N ALA A 319 2.90 -5.73 3.12
CA ALA A 319 2.66 -4.79 2.02
C ALA A 319 2.85 -5.43 0.64
N VAL A 320 3.85 -6.30 0.47
CA VAL A 320 4.06 -7.04 -0.78
C VAL A 320 2.93 -8.04 -1.00
N SER A 321 2.50 -8.75 0.05
CA SER A 321 1.40 -9.70 -0.05
C SER A 321 0.09 -9.05 -0.49
N ILE A 322 -0.27 -7.89 0.07
CA ILE A 322 -1.45 -7.10 -0.33
C ILE A 322 -1.33 -6.68 -1.80
N ALA A 323 -0.17 -6.15 -2.20
CA ALA A 323 0.03 -5.73 -3.57
C ALA A 323 -0.06 -6.89 -4.57
N LEU A 324 0.52 -8.06 -4.24
CA LEU A 324 0.40 -9.27 -5.07
C LEU A 324 -1.05 -9.72 -5.19
N GLY A 325 -1.81 -9.74 -4.09
CA GLY A 325 -3.24 -10.05 -4.12
C GLY A 325 -4.00 -9.12 -5.05
N ALA A 326 -3.74 -7.80 -4.92
CA ALA A 326 -4.35 -6.77 -5.77
C ALA A 326 -4.06 -6.94 -7.27
N ARG A 327 -2.90 -7.50 -7.64
CA ARG A 327 -2.53 -7.66 -9.06
C ARG A 327 -2.90 -9.00 -9.65
N LEU A 328 -2.66 -10.05 -8.89
CA LEU A 328 -2.81 -11.42 -9.38
C LEU A 328 -4.22 -11.96 -9.21
N ALA A 329 -4.91 -11.55 -8.14
CA ALA A 329 -6.13 -12.20 -7.70
C ALA A 329 -7.39 -11.32 -7.83
N HIS A 330 -7.28 -10.02 -8.10
CA HIS A 330 -8.45 -9.12 -8.05
C HIS A 330 -9.61 -9.49 -8.99
N ILE A 331 -9.32 -10.09 -10.15
CA ILE A 331 -10.38 -10.49 -11.10
C ILE A 331 -11.14 -11.71 -10.58
N GLN A 332 -10.42 -12.66 -9.98
CA GLN A 332 -10.97 -13.95 -9.53
C GLN A 332 -10.38 -14.31 -8.16
N PRO A 333 -10.74 -13.58 -7.09
CA PRO A 333 -10.16 -13.79 -5.76
C PRO A 333 -10.34 -15.22 -5.26
N ASP A 334 -11.48 -15.85 -5.60
CA ASP A 334 -11.84 -17.19 -5.14
C ASP A 334 -11.06 -18.31 -5.81
N ARG A 335 -10.31 -18.02 -6.88
CA ARG A 335 -9.38 -18.99 -7.48
C ARG A 335 -8.07 -19.11 -6.72
N TRP A 336 -7.78 -18.19 -5.81
CA TRP A 336 -6.52 -18.12 -5.09
C TRP A 336 -6.66 -18.55 -3.64
N THR A 337 -5.84 -19.50 -3.24
CA THR A 337 -5.66 -19.90 -1.84
C THR A 337 -4.28 -19.45 -1.37
N ALA A 338 -4.21 -18.60 -0.35
CA ALA A 338 -2.94 -18.19 0.25
C ALA A 338 -2.65 -19.08 1.47
N PHE A 339 -1.41 -19.55 1.59
CA PHE A 339 -1.03 -20.47 2.67
C PHE A 339 -0.31 -19.73 3.80
N ASP A 340 -0.71 -20.03 5.04
CA ASP A 340 -0.02 -19.57 6.24
C ASP A 340 0.94 -20.64 6.75
N PHE A 341 2.18 -20.27 7.05
CA PHE A 341 3.11 -21.17 7.72
C PHE A 341 2.87 -21.15 9.23
N ASP A 342 2.55 -22.31 9.79
CA ASP A 342 2.49 -22.51 11.23
C ASP A 342 3.86 -22.98 11.74
N ASN A 343 4.53 -22.12 12.51
CA ASN A 343 5.84 -22.41 13.08
C ASN A 343 5.79 -23.56 14.11
N ALA A 344 4.65 -23.80 14.76
CA ALA A 344 4.54 -24.83 15.78
C ALA A 344 4.54 -26.24 15.16
N SER A 345 3.81 -26.43 14.06
CA SER A 345 3.75 -27.69 13.33
C SER A 345 4.75 -27.78 12.17
N SER A 346 5.38 -26.66 11.79
CA SER A 346 6.20 -26.53 10.57
C SER A 346 5.44 -26.92 9.30
N THR A 347 4.14 -26.66 9.26
CA THR A 347 3.26 -26.98 8.12
C THR A 347 2.56 -25.73 7.59
N TYR A 348 2.16 -25.80 6.33
CA TYR A 348 1.33 -24.78 5.72
C TYR A 348 -0.16 -25.09 5.92
N THR A 349 -0.94 -24.05 6.20
CA THR A 349 -2.39 -24.13 6.35
C THR A 349 -3.07 -23.22 5.32
N PRO A 350 -4.09 -23.70 4.58
CA PRO A 350 -4.74 -22.92 3.53
C PRO A 350 -5.66 -21.82 4.10
N PHE A 351 -5.69 -20.67 3.42
CA PHE A 351 -6.65 -19.60 3.64
C PHE A 351 -7.17 -19.00 2.31
N PRO A 352 -8.49 -19.00 2.05
CA PRO A 352 -9.51 -19.72 2.84
C PRO A 352 -9.22 -21.22 2.86
N SER A 353 -9.74 -21.92 3.87
CA SER A 353 -9.72 -23.37 3.80
C SER A 353 -10.54 -23.86 2.62
N ASP A 354 -10.08 -24.94 2.02
CA ASP A 354 -10.89 -25.74 1.11
C ASP A 354 -12.06 -26.34 1.92
N SER A 355 -13.15 -25.60 2.07
CA SER A 355 -14.42 -26.18 2.43
C SER A 355 -14.95 -26.91 1.20
N ALA A 356 -15.06 -28.23 1.33
CA ALA A 356 -15.57 -29.17 0.35
C ALA A 356 -16.91 -28.74 -0.27
#